data_AF-A0A822G1H1-F1
#
_entry.id   AF-A0A822G1H1-F1
#
_cell.length_a   1.000
_cell.length_b   1.000
_cell.length_c   1.000
_cell.angle_alpha   90.00
_cell.angle_beta   90.00
_cell.angle_gamma   90.00
#
_symmetry.space_group_name_H-M   'P 1'
#
loop_
_entity.id
_entity.type
_entity.pdbx_description
1 polymer ?
#
loop_
_entity_poly.entity_id
_entity_poly.type
_entity_poly.pdbx_seq_one_letter_code
_entity_poly.pdbx_strand_id
1 'polypeptide(L)'
;MSKAVLAALENYHCGRDLICLSSILSVLNTTNVLKSLPQNMKSSGGDFMTLLNIMNDVLLVKQSVPTDQFDLDRFCKTTGLDCIRHIIKQALDRYTSLEKAFHSSSNYRQEAQMRSGNS
;
A
#
# COMPACT_ATOMS: atom_id res chain seq x y z
N MET A 1 10.18 6.12 -12.87
CA MET A 1 9.61 4.88 -12.32
C MET A 1 10.45 3.70 -12.79
N SER A 2 10.63 2.65 -11.97
CA SER A 2 11.35 1.45 -12.42
C SER A 2 10.49 0.70 -13.45
N LYS A 3 11.13 0.05 -14.45
CA LYS A 3 10.44 -0.74 -15.48
C LYS A 3 9.57 -1.87 -14.89
N ALA A 4 9.93 -2.38 -13.71
CA ALA A 4 9.19 -3.45 -13.03
C ALA A 4 7.81 -2.98 -12.53
N VAL A 5 7.70 -1.73 -12.05
CA VAL A 5 6.43 -1.16 -11.61
C VAL A 5 5.48 -0.97 -12.80
N LEU A 6 6.01 -0.50 -13.93
CA LEU A 6 5.24 -0.31 -15.16
C LEU A 6 4.73 -1.66 -15.73
N ALA A 7 5.61 -2.67 -15.82
CA ALA A 7 5.26 -3.98 -16.36
C ALA A 7 4.18 -4.71 -15.53
N ALA A 8 4.25 -4.59 -14.21
CA ALA A 8 3.28 -5.19 -13.29
C ALA A 8 1.88 -4.53 -13.34
N LEU A 9 1.85 -3.25 -13.71
CA LEU A 9 0.63 -2.50 -13.97
C LEU A 9 -0.01 -2.87 -15.30
N GLU A 10 0.80 -2.90 -16.36
CA GLU A 10 0.32 -3.11 -17.73
C GLU A 10 -0.06 -4.57 -18.00
N ASN A 11 0.66 -5.53 -17.43
CA ASN A 11 0.56 -6.95 -17.79
C ASN A 11 -0.02 -7.84 -16.69
N TYR A 12 0.09 -7.45 -15.41
CA TYR A 12 -0.23 -8.33 -14.28
C TYR A 12 -1.31 -7.80 -13.34
N HIS A 13 -1.86 -6.60 -13.60
CA HIS A 13 -2.88 -5.93 -12.78
C HIS A 13 -2.52 -5.79 -11.28
N CYS A 14 -1.26 -5.97 -10.89
CA CYS A 14 -0.79 -5.93 -9.49
C CYS A 14 -0.11 -4.60 -9.13
N GLY A 15 -0.40 -3.55 -9.90
CA GLY A 15 0.18 -2.23 -9.69
C GLY A 15 -0.10 -1.60 -8.34
N ARG A 16 -1.33 -1.75 -7.84
CA ARG A 16 -1.71 -1.29 -6.51
C ARG A 16 -0.91 -2.01 -5.43
N ASP A 17 -0.77 -3.32 -5.56
CA ASP A 17 -0.01 -4.14 -4.60
C ASP A 17 1.48 -3.77 -4.59
N LEU A 18 2.05 -3.46 -5.76
CA LEU A 18 3.42 -2.95 -5.84
C LEU A 18 3.58 -1.56 -5.26
N ILE A 19 2.60 -0.67 -5.43
CA ILE A 19 2.62 0.64 -4.77
C ILE A 19 2.55 0.44 -3.25
N CYS A 20 1.66 -0.43 -2.76
CA CYS A 20 1.55 -0.78 -1.33
C CYS A 20 2.86 -1.33 -0.78
N LEU A 21 3.43 -2.35 -1.43
CA LEU A 21 4.70 -2.98 -1.04
C LEU A 21 5.86 -1.99 -1.10
N SER A 22 5.97 -1.20 -2.17
CA SER A 22 7.03 -0.20 -2.30
C SER A 22 6.93 0.87 -1.21
N SER A 23 5.71 1.26 -0.85
CA SER A 23 5.46 2.26 0.18
C SER A 23 5.96 1.79 1.54
N ILE A 24 5.58 0.58 1.96
CA ILE A 24 5.97 0.05 3.27
C ILE A 24 7.44 -0.38 3.33
N LEU A 25 7.95 -1.04 2.28
CA LEU A 25 9.36 -1.48 2.22
C LEU A 25 10.35 -0.32 2.20
N SER A 26 9.98 0.83 1.60
CA SER A 26 10.85 2.02 1.59
C SER A 26 11.04 2.66 2.96
N VAL A 27 10.17 2.31 3.92
CA VAL A 27 10.17 2.85 5.29
C VAL A 27 10.67 1.81 6.29
N LEU A 28 10.53 0.51 5.99
CA LEU A 28 11.07 -0.57 6.82
C LEU A 28 12.60 -0.50 6.87
N ASN A 29 13.14 0.00 7.98
CA ASN A 29 14.58 0.08 8.21
C ASN A 29 15.15 -1.16 8.93
N THR A 30 14.31 -2.01 9.51
CA THR A 30 14.75 -3.13 10.36
C THR A 30 13.84 -4.36 10.23
N THR A 31 14.46 -5.54 10.22
CA THR A 31 13.78 -6.85 10.21
C THR A 31 13.05 -7.16 11.52
N ASN A 32 13.34 -6.44 12.61
CA ASN A 32 12.68 -6.65 13.90
C ASN A 32 11.20 -6.26 13.88
N VAL A 33 10.79 -5.37 12.98
CA VAL A 33 9.39 -4.96 12.76
C VAL A 33 8.49 -6.16 12.54
N LEU A 34 8.93 -7.12 11.74
CA LEU A 34 8.17 -8.34 11.40
C LEU A 34 8.02 -9.29 12.59
N LYS A 35 9.00 -9.29 13.51
CA LYS A 35 8.94 -10.09 14.74
C LYS A 35 7.92 -9.53 15.73
N SER A 36 7.75 -8.21 15.74
CA SER A 36 6.80 -7.50 16.61
C SER A 36 5.35 -7.58 16.15
N LEU A 37 5.09 -8.11 14.95
CA LEU A 37 3.74 -8.27 14.44
C LEU A 37 2.97 -9.38 15.17
N PRO A 38 1.67 -9.17 15.45
CA PRO A 38 0.79 -10.21 15.96
C PRO A 38 0.80 -11.46 15.07
N GLN A 39 0.83 -12.64 15.69
CA GLN A 39 0.96 -13.91 14.95
C GLN A 39 -0.21 -14.16 14.00
N ASN A 40 -1.41 -13.71 14.36
CA ASN A 40 -2.62 -13.79 13.53
C ASN A 40 -2.58 -12.90 12.27
N MET A 41 -1.66 -11.93 12.20
CA MET A 41 -1.46 -11.10 11.01
C MET A 41 -0.39 -11.66 10.06
N LYS A 42 0.43 -12.62 10.52
CA LYS A 42 1.47 -13.20 9.68
C LYS A 42 0.85 -14.13 8.65
N SER A 43 1.09 -13.82 7.39
CA SER A 43 0.63 -14.60 6.25
C SER A 43 1.49 -15.86 6.07
N SER A 44 0.86 -16.96 5.68
CA SER A 44 1.56 -18.17 5.21
C SER A 44 2.35 -17.92 3.92
N GLY A 45 2.01 -16.86 3.17
CA GLY A 45 2.76 -16.38 2.01
C GLY A 45 4.04 -15.61 2.35
N GLY A 46 4.42 -15.52 3.63
CA GLY A 46 5.66 -14.90 4.09
C GLY A 46 5.56 -13.40 4.40
N ASP A 47 6.71 -12.80 4.67
CA ASP A 47 6.81 -11.44 5.24
C ASP A 47 6.29 -10.36 4.29
N PHE A 48 6.58 -10.47 2.98
CA PHE A 48 6.08 -9.49 2.01
C PHE A 48 4.55 -9.53 1.91
N MET A 49 3.95 -10.72 1.89
CA MET A 49 2.49 -10.85 1.88
C MET A 49 1.87 -10.35 3.18
N THR A 50 2.54 -10.55 4.32
CA THR A 50 2.13 -9.99 5.61
C THR A 50 2.06 -8.46 5.55
N LEU A 51 3.12 -7.82 5.05
CA LEU A 51 3.18 -6.37 4.91
C LEU A 51 2.14 -5.83 3.92
N LEU A 52 1.94 -6.53 2.80
CA LEU A 52 0.91 -6.17 1.82
C LEU A 52 -0.49 -6.25 2.42
N ASN A 53 -0.81 -7.32 3.14
CA ASN A 53 -2.11 -7.49 3.79
C ASN A 53 -2.37 -6.38 4.81
N ILE A 54 -1.38 -6.05 5.65
CA ILE A 54 -1.49 -4.92 6.60
C ILE A 54 -1.80 -3.62 5.87
N MET A 55 -1.06 -3.31 4.78
CA MET A 55 -1.35 -2.11 3.99
C MET A 55 -2.75 -2.14 3.38
N ASN A 56 -3.19 -3.29 2.87
CA ASN A 56 -4.52 -3.44 2.28
C ASN A 56 -5.62 -3.26 3.32
N ASP A 57 -5.50 -3.81 4.53
CA ASP A 57 -6.48 -3.66 5.61
C ASP A 57 -6.59 -2.20 6.05
N VAL A 58 -5.44 -1.52 6.24
CA VAL A 58 -5.39 -0.11 6.58
C VAL A 58 -6.08 0.74 5.51
N LEU A 59 -5.76 0.50 4.23
CA LEU A 59 -6.33 1.24 3.11
C LEU A 59 -7.83 0.95 2.95
N LEU A 60 -8.26 -0.29 3.14
CA LEU A 60 -9.67 -0.68 3.08
C LEU A 60 -10.48 0.10 4.12
N VAL A 61 -10.02 0.13 5.37
CA VAL A 61 -10.68 0.90 6.42
C VAL A 61 -10.66 2.40 6.11
N LYS A 62 -9.52 2.94 5.68
CA LYS A 62 -9.38 4.36 5.30
C LYS A 62 -10.33 4.77 4.16
N GLN A 63 -10.58 3.88 3.20
CA GLN A 63 -11.48 4.11 2.07
C GLN A 63 -12.96 3.90 2.43
N SER A 64 -13.24 3.15 3.50
CA SER A 64 -14.60 2.84 3.96
C SER A 64 -15.20 3.91 4.88
N VAL A 65 -14.40 4.90 5.29
CA VAL A 65 -14.84 5.98 6.19
C VAL A 65 -14.56 7.35 5.56
N PRO A 66 -15.33 8.40 5.93
CA PRO A 66 -14.99 9.77 5.59
C PRO A 66 -13.55 10.12 5.99
N THR A 67 -12.88 10.95 5.19
CA THR A 67 -11.43 11.21 5.36
C THR A 67 -11.08 11.80 6.72
N ASP A 68 -11.97 12.60 7.29
CA ASP A 68 -11.89 13.22 8.62
C ASP A 68 -12.11 12.24 9.78
N GLN A 69 -12.64 11.04 9.49
CA GLN A 69 -12.99 10.03 10.50
C GLN A 69 -11.98 8.87 10.58
N PHE A 70 -11.04 8.78 9.64
CA PHE A 70 -10.01 7.75 9.70
C PHE A 70 -9.01 8.04 10.82
N ASP A 71 -9.08 7.26 11.89
CA ASP A 71 -8.15 7.31 13.01
C ASP A 71 -7.17 6.12 12.94
N LEU A 72 -5.96 6.41 12.49
CA LEU A 72 -4.87 5.43 12.42
C LEU A 72 -4.48 4.90 13.81
N ASP A 73 -4.54 5.73 14.85
CA ASP A 73 -4.17 5.35 16.21
C ASP A 73 -5.14 4.29 16.75
N ARG A 74 -6.43 4.55 16.58
CA ARG A 74 -7.48 3.59 16.93
C ARG A 74 -7.36 2.29 16.13
N PHE A 75 -7.11 2.38 14.83
CA PHE A 75 -6.89 1.20 13.99
C PHE A 75 -5.73 0.35 14.51
N CYS A 76 -4.56 0.96 14.72
CA CYS A 76 -3.36 0.25 15.18
C CYS A 76 -3.54 -0.37 16.56
N LYS A 77 -4.23 0.30 17.50
CA LYS A 77 -4.54 -0.27 18.81
C LYS A 77 -5.45 -1.49 18.72
N THR A 78 -6.51 -1.40 17.92
CA THR A 78 -7.51 -2.48 17.80
C THR A 78 -6.93 -3.71 17.11
N THR A 79 -5.98 -3.51 16.19
CA THR A 79 -5.35 -4.57 15.40
C THR A 79 -4.06 -5.13 16.00
N GLY A 80 -3.56 -4.54 17.10
CA GLY A 80 -2.29 -4.93 17.72
C GLY A 80 -1.05 -4.44 16.96
N LEU A 81 -1.20 -3.42 16.11
CA LEU A 81 -0.14 -2.82 15.27
C LEU A 81 0.47 -1.54 15.87
N ASP A 82 0.18 -1.22 17.13
CA ASP A 82 0.63 0.01 17.79
C ASP A 82 2.17 0.18 17.74
N CYS A 83 2.91 -0.92 17.89
CA CYS A 83 4.37 -0.95 17.84
C CYS A 83 4.95 -0.49 16.48
N ILE A 84 4.19 -0.65 15.40
CA ILE A 84 4.61 -0.28 14.03
C ILE A 84 3.80 0.89 13.46
N ARG A 85 2.99 1.56 14.29
CA ARG A 85 2.12 2.69 13.88
C ARG A 85 2.90 3.78 13.14
N HIS A 86 4.10 4.11 13.61
CA HIS A 86 4.97 5.11 12.99
C HIS A 86 5.41 4.72 11.56
N ILE A 87 5.61 3.43 11.32
CA ILE A 87 5.95 2.87 9.99
C ILE A 87 4.72 2.93 9.10
N ILE A 88 3.56 2.49 9.59
CA ILE A 88 2.30 2.52 8.82
C ILE A 88 1.96 3.96 8.41
N LYS A 89 2.12 4.93 9.33
CA LYS A 89 1.89 6.34 9.02
C LYS A 89 2.77 6.82 7.86
N GLN A 90 4.09 6.61 7.96
CA GLN A 90 5.02 7.01 6.91
C GLN A 90 4.78 6.26 5.59
N ALA A 91 4.41 4.98 5.66
CA ALA A 91 4.04 4.19 4.50
C ALA A 91 2.77 4.74 3.82
N LEU A 92 1.77 5.20 4.57
CA LEU A 92 0.57 5.83 4.01
C LEU A 92 0.89 7.16 3.32
N ASP A 93 1.72 8.01 3.92
CA ASP A 93 2.14 9.28 3.30
C ASP A 93 2.91 9.01 1.99
N ARG A 94 3.74 7.97 1.98
CA ARG A 94 4.46 7.52 0.79
C ARG A 94 3.52 6.94 -0.26
N TYR A 95 2.55 6.13 0.15
CA TYR A 95 1.51 5.57 -0.72
C TYR A 95 0.76 6.68 -1.44
N THR A 96 0.25 7.69 -0.72
CA THR A 96 -0.46 8.82 -1.33
C THR A 96 0.43 9.59 -2.31
N SER A 97 1.71 9.75 -2.00
CA SER A 97 2.67 10.40 -2.91
C SER A 97 2.89 9.59 -4.19
N LEU A 98 3.07 8.27 -4.06
CA LEU A 98 3.27 7.36 -5.18
C LEU A 98 1.99 7.21 -6.02
N GLU A 99 0.83 7.14 -5.39
CA GLU A 99 -0.47 7.09 -6.05
C GLU A 99 -0.75 8.38 -6.83
N LYS A 100 -0.47 9.55 -6.26
CA LYS A 100 -0.57 10.82 -6.98
C LYS A 100 0.40 10.89 -8.15
N ALA A 101 1.67 10.54 -7.93
CA ALA A 101 2.68 10.50 -8.98
C ALA A 101 2.25 9.55 -10.12
N PHE A 102 1.67 8.42 -9.76
CA PHE A 102 1.14 7.42 -10.67
C PHE A 102 -0.01 7.98 -11.53
N HIS A 103 -1.05 8.54 -10.91
CA HIS A 103 -2.18 9.15 -11.62
C HIS A 103 -1.79 10.38 -12.45
N SER A 104 -0.73 11.10 -12.05
CA SER A 104 -0.22 12.26 -12.77
C SER A 104 0.66 11.93 -13.98
N SER A 105 1.11 10.67 -14.12
CA SER A 105 2.01 10.28 -15.20
C SER A 105 1.28 10.30 -16.56
N SER A 106 1.87 10.98 -17.54
CA SER A 106 1.32 11.14 -18.90
C SER A 106 1.10 9.81 -19.62
N ASN A 107 1.96 8.82 -19.38
CA ASN A 107 1.85 7.48 -19.96
C ASN A 107 0.55 6.78 -19.53
N TYR A 108 0.13 6.98 -18.28
CA TYR A 108 -1.11 6.39 -17.77
C TYR A 108 -2.37 7.09 -18.32
N ARG A 109 -2.34 8.42 -18.46
CA ARG A 109 -3.46 9.18 -19.07
C ARG A 109 -3.67 8.77 -20.53
N GLN A 110 -2.58 8.54 -21.28
CA GLN A 110 -2.65 8.08 -22.67
C GLN A 110 -3.20 6.65 -22.78
N GLU A 111 -2.75 5.70 -21.95
CA GLU A 111 -3.30 4.34 -21.98
C GLU A 111 -4.76 4.24 -21.51
N ALA A 112 -5.14 4.99 -20.48
CA ALA A 112 -6.54 5.06 -20.01
C ALA A 112 -7.47 5.66 -21.08
N GLN A 113 -7.01 6.69 -21.81
CA GLN A 113 -7.74 7.24 -22.96
C GLN A 113 -7.84 6.23 -24.11
N MET A 114 -6.77 5.50 -24.42
CA MET A 114 -6.83 4.46 -25.46
C MET A 114 -7.79 3.31 -25.09
N ARG A 115 -7.88 2.94 -23.81
CA ARG A 115 -8.84 1.91 -23.34
C ARG A 115 -10.28 2.40 -23.26
N SER A 116 -10.51 3.69 -23.02
CA SER A 116 -11.85 4.31 -23.01
C SER A 116 -12.40 4.66 -24.40
N GLY A 117 -11.58 4.56 -25.46
CA GLY A 117 -11.94 4.95 -26.83
C GLY A 117 -12.47 3.83 -27.72
N ASN A 118 -12.59 2.59 -27.21
CA ASN A 118 -13.24 1.48 -27.91
C ASN A 118 -14.56 1.14 -27.22
N SER A 119 -15.63 1.84 -27.59
CA SER A 119 -17.02 1.44 -27.39
C SER A 119 -17.82 1.86 -28.60
#